data_AF-A0A916RYF5-F1
#
_entry.id   AF-A0A916RYF5-F1
#
_cell.length_a   1.000
_cell.length_b   1.000
_cell.length_c   1.000
_cell.angle_alpha   90.00
_cell.angle_beta   90.00
_cell.angle_gamma   90.00
#
_symmetry.space_group_name_H-M   'P 1'
#
loop_
_entity.id
_entity.type
_entity.pdbx_description
1 polymer ?
#
loop_
_entity_poly.entity_id
_entity_poly.type
_entity_poly.pdbx_seq_one_letter_code
_entity_poly.pdbx_strand_id
1 'polypeptide(L)'
;MPDWSYHGIFRPLLTKLSPMISREFIHRGMNTIASLPFGFGAHIINFLGREESSHFLKLEKHGLEFKNRVGLSGKIDPLQTGTRAFTNLGFGFLEIGPITLNPTEQFTKPIVNDESQVIHFPKNAESIGLEKTFKKLHKLKKKQPIFARLVGTENELLKMIQQLDNFVDGYIIETNRTEILHNTQKPVFYAGEVINFPKQACSGIVLEKKQDSSLVEEIINLRKTGFHGTIITSGGVSEPEHALKLLDAGADFIMVSDGYVFSGPGLTKRINEALVDRLNIDPPPQPGWFSYWLFGLFIMIGGILAFIFSITSVILPYDEYFLEMKRETIWVFNERIMQFMAHDRMTLAGTMISGGIVYMQLARHGVRRGMRWAKQAIDAAAITGFLGIFAFIGYGYFDWLHLVLWLVLLPVYIYGFQKTKGIRGTPSSKNRKNDRVFKKGIFGQLSFVLLGFSFVLGGIVISIIGVTSIFVSTDLAYLCMPPEMMEAFNENLLPVIAHDRAGFGSALLSVGLLVLMMSLWGVQQGQKWVWWTYLIGGLPAFYAGIYIHFAIGYTTFIHLLPAYIALGLFVIGLILTYQFFRKQD
;
A
#
# COMPACT_ATOMS: atom_id res chain seq x y z
N MET A 1 5.74 -3.81 6.51
CA MET A 1 5.36 -4.67 5.36
C MET A 1 3.85 -4.78 5.34
N PRO A 2 3.16 -4.57 4.24
CA PRO A 2 1.70 -4.76 4.17
C PRO A 2 1.29 -6.22 4.44
N ASP A 3 0.03 -6.45 4.81
CA ASP A 3 -0.49 -7.81 5.07
C ASP A 3 -0.32 -8.75 3.87
N TRP A 4 -0.49 -8.26 2.63
CA TRP A 4 -0.31 -9.06 1.40
C TRP A 4 1.11 -9.60 1.24
N SER A 5 2.14 -8.82 1.57
CA SER A 5 3.52 -9.30 1.48
C SER A 5 3.92 -10.08 2.71
N TYR A 6 3.46 -9.67 3.90
CA TYR A 6 3.76 -10.36 5.13
C TYR A 6 3.22 -11.79 5.13
N HIS A 7 1.92 -11.99 4.90
CA HIS A 7 1.33 -13.34 4.91
C HIS A 7 1.63 -14.13 3.64
N GLY A 8 1.68 -13.46 2.49
CA GLY A 8 1.84 -14.13 1.20
C GLY A 8 3.27 -14.51 0.85
N ILE A 9 4.27 -13.76 1.34
CA ILE A 9 5.67 -13.91 0.93
C ILE A 9 6.58 -14.16 2.14
N PHE A 10 6.57 -13.26 3.13
CA PHE A 10 7.58 -13.30 4.19
C PHE A 10 7.31 -14.36 5.25
N ARG A 11 6.09 -14.45 5.77
CA ARG A 11 5.73 -15.36 6.86
C ARG A 11 6.06 -16.83 6.52
N PRO A 12 5.72 -17.39 5.35
CA PRO A 12 6.08 -18.78 4.99
C PRO A 12 7.59 -19.06 4.97
N LEU A 13 8.41 -18.04 4.71
CA LEU A 13 9.87 -18.15 4.73
C LEU A 13 10.41 -18.03 6.15
N LEU A 14 9.86 -17.10 6.93
CA LEU A 14 10.35 -16.74 8.26
C LEU A 14 10.00 -17.78 9.33
N THR A 15 8.90 -18.52 9.19
CA THR A 15 8.54 -19.60 10.12
C THR A 15 9.54 -20.75 10.10
N LYS A 16 10.46 -20.80 9.13
CA LYS A 16 11.56 -21.77 9.08
C LYS A 16 12.79 -21.35 9.91
N LEU A 17 12.80 -20.12 10.43
CA LEU A 17 13.89 -19.56 11.22
C LEU A 17 13.51 -19.50 12.70
N SER A 18 14.52 -19.44 13.58
CA SER A 18 14.24 -19.21 15.01
C SER A 18 13.56 -17.84 15.22
N PRO A 19 12.70 -17.69 16.24
CA PRO A 19 11.94 -16.45 16.46
C PRO A 19 12.78 -15.18 16.49
N MET A 20 13.93 -15.21 17.16
CA MET A 20 14.83 -14.06 17.25
C MET A 20 15.49 -13.73 15.90
N ILE A 21 15.93 -14.75 15.14
CA ILE A 21 16.56 -14.52 13.83
C ILE A 21 15.53 -13.94 12.86
N SER A 22 14.32 -14.50 12.83
CA SER A 22 13.20 -13.99 12.03
C SER A 22 12.88 -12.53 12.37
N ARG A 23 12.73 -12.22 13.67
CA ARG A 23 12.48 -10.85 14.17
C ARG A 23 13.54 -9.88 13.69
N GLU A 24 14.82 -10.18 13.96
CA GLU A 24 15.92 -9.27 13.62
C GLU A 24 16.13 -9.13 12.11
N PHE A 25 15.89 -10.19 11.33
CA PHE A 25 15.93 -10.11 9.87
C PHE A 25 14.91 -9.10 9.34
N ILE A 26 13.65 -9.20 9.76
CA ILE A 26 12.60 -8.25 9.35
C ILE A 26 12.93 -6.84 9.82
N HIS A 27 13.27 -6.69 11.10
CA HIS A 27 13.48 -5.39 11.72
C HIS A 27 14.61 -4.64 11.04
N ARG A 28 15.76 -5.28 10.87
CA ARG A 28 16.92 -4.68 10.20
C ARG A 28 16.63 -4.41 8.73
N GLY A 29 16.01 -5.34 8.01
CA GLY A 29 15.64 -5.15 6.60
C GLY A 29 14.72 -3.93 6.41
N MET A 30 13.66 -3.84 7.22
CA MET A 30 12.75 -2.70 7.20
C MET A 30 13.43 -1.39 7.59
N ASN A 31 14.33 -1.44 8.58
CA ASN A 31 15.08 -0.27 9.03
C ASN A 31 16.08 0.22 7.98
N THR A 32 16.72 -0.68 7.23
CA THR A 32 17.57 -0.34 6.08
C THR A 32 16.77 0.40 5.03
N ILE A 33 15.58 -0.11 4.66
CA ILE A 33 14.68 0.59 3.72
C ILE A 33 14.31 1.96 4.27
N ALA A 34 13.88 2.06 5.53
CA ALA A 34 13.52 3.32 6.17
C ALA A 34 14.70 4.31 6.31
N SER A 35 15.94 3.81 6.23
CA SER A 35 17.16 4.59 6.36
C SER A 35 17.61 5.29 5.08
N LEU A 36 17.04 4.93 3.93
CA LEU A 36 17.38 5.51 2.63
C LEU A 36 17.28 7.05 2.63
N PRO A 37 18.22 7.74 1.95
CA PRO A 37 18.35 9.19 1.99
C PRO A 37 17.14 9.91 1.37
N PHE A 38 17.06 11.23 1.59
CA PHE A 38 16.02 12.11 1.05
C PHE A 38 14.57 11.70 1.38
N GLY A 39 14.37 10.87 2.41
CA GLY A 39 13.04 10.37 2.79
C GLY A 39 12.46 9.32 1.83
N PHE A 40 13.22 8.88 0.83
CA PHE A 40 12.78 7.90 -0.17
C PHE A 40 12.32 6.60 0.47
N GLY A 41 13.02 6.14 1.51
CA GLY A 41 12.64 4.97 2.30
C GLY A 41 11.24 5.04 2.91
N ALA A 42 10.89 6.20 3.48
CA ALA A 42 9.55 6.42 4.02
C ALA A 42 8.49 6.47 2.91
N HIS A 43 8.83 7.02 1.74
CA HIS A 43 7.94 7.02 0.58
C HIS A 43 7.67 5.60 0.06
N ILE A 44 8.69 4.73 -0.03
CA ILE A 44 8.51 3.32 -0.41
C ILE A 44 7.58 2.62 0.57
N ILE A 45 7.83 2.76 1.89
CA ILE A 45 7.01 2.10 2.91
C ILE A 45 5.55 2.56 2.80
N ASN A 46 5.33 3.87 2.69
CA ASN A 46 3.98 4.43 2.55
C ASN A 46 3.31 4.04 1.22
N PHE A 47 4.09 3.90 0.14
CA PHE A 47 3.58 3.48 -1.17
C PHE A 47 3.13 2.02 -1.13
N LEU A 48 3.94 1.11 -0.60
CA LEU A 48 3.61 -0.31 -0.53
C LEU A 48 2.50 -0.60 0.49
N GLY A 49 2.53 0.09 1.64
CA GLY A 49 1.59 -0.10 2.75
C GLY A 49 1.15 1.22 3.31
N ARG A 50 0.07 1.76 2.75
CA ARG A 50 -0.49 3.02 3.23
C ARG A 50 -1.17 2.83 4.58
N GLU A 51 -0.50 3.32 5.61
CA GLU A 51 -0.92 3.24 7.02
C GLU A 51 -1.36 4.61 7.57
N GLU A 52 -1.89 5.50 6.71
CA GLU A 52 -2.33 6.83 7.12
C GLU A 52 -3.53 6.75 8.08
N SER A 53 -3.41 7.41 9.23
CA SER A 53 -4.51 7.57 10.18
C SER A 53 -5.47 8.66 9.74
N SER A 54 -6.76 8.48 10.02
CA SER A 54 -7.75 9.51 9.82
C SER A 54 -7.58 10.66 10.82
N HIS A 55 -7.76 11.89 10.36
CA HIS A 55 -7.75 13.06 11.24
C HIS A 55 -8.84 13.03 12.31
N PHE A 56 -9.94 12.29 12.06
CA PHE A 56 -11.01 12.08 13.04
C PHE A 56 -10.59 11.19 14.23
N LEU A 57 -9.48 10.46 14.12
CA LEU A 57 -8.94 9.64 15.22
C LEU A 57 -7.91 10.39 16.07
N LYS A 58 -7.56 11.62 15.69
CA LYS A 58 -6.60 12.45 16.43
C LYS A 58 -7.17 12.77 17.81
N LEU A 59 -6.34 12.64 18.84
CA LEU A 59 -6.67 13.04 20.21
C LEU A 59 -5.48 13.68 20.89
N GLU A 60 -5.76 14.50 21.91
CA GLU A 60 -4.76 15.11 22.78
C GLU A 60 -4.92 14.57 24.20
N LYS A 61 -3.83 14.16 24.83
CA LYS A 61 -3.83 13.68 26.22
C LYS A 61 -2.46 13.92 26.86
N HIS A 62 -2.42 14.40 28.10
CA HIS A 62 -1.17 14.76 28.82
C HIS A 62 -0.29 15.78 28.08
N GLY A 63 -0.90 16.71 27.34
CA GLY A 63 -0.16 17.68 26.50
C GLY A 63 0.51 17.06 25.27
N LEU A 64 0.19 15.80 24.94
CA LEU A 64 0.72 15.09 23.79
C LEU A 64 -0.38 14.88 22.73
N GLU A 65 0.00 15.05 21.47
CA GLU A 65 -0.87 14.78 20.33
C GLU A 65 -0.65 13.35 19.80
N PHE A 66 -1.74 12.58 19.68
CA PHE A 66 -1.75 11.24 19.12
C PHE A 66 -2.58 11.20 17.84
N LYS A 67 -2.04 10.60 16.77
CA LYS A 67 -2.75 10.44 15.48
C LYS A 67 -3.87 9.41 15.54
N ASN A 68 -3.77 8.46 16.48
CA ASN A 68 -4.76 7.44 16.82
C ASN A 68 -4.39 6.83 18.18
N ARG A 69 -5.23 5.92 18.67
CA ARG A 69 -5.10 5.30 19.99
C ARG A 69 -4.23 4.03 20.01
N VAL A 70 -3.62 3.64 18.90
CA VAL A 70 -2.93 2.35 18.74
C VAL A 70 -1.42 2.56 18.72
N GLY A 71 -0.72 2.04 19.73
CA GLY A 71 0.73 2.02 19.84
C GLY A 71 1.35 0.65 19.65
N LEU A 72 2.68 0.61 19.60
CA LEU A 72 3.47 -0.62 19.55
C LEU A 72 4.17 -0.84 20.90
N SER A 73 4.03 -2.05 21.46
CA SER A 73 4.73 -2.45 22.68
C SER A 73 6.23 -2.62 22.45
N GLY A 74 7.07 -2.20 23.43
CA GLY A 74 8.54 -2.29 23.36
C GLY A 74 9.06 -3.72 23.26
N LYS A 75 8.31 -4.67 23.82
CA LYS A 75 8.51 -6.12 23.70
C LYS A 75 8.72 -6.63 22.26
N ILE A 76 8.22 -5.91 21.26
CA ILE A 76 8.40 -6.28 19.85
C ILE A 76 9.81 -5.93 19.36
N ASP A 77 10.37 -4.79 19.75
CA ASP A 77 11.67 -4.30 19.29
C ASP A 77 12.63 -4.00 20.46
N PRO A 78 12.98 -5.01 21.28
CA PRO A 78 13.80 -4.80 22.49
C PRO A 78 15.20 -4.28 22.15
N LEU A 79 15.72 -4.64 20.97
CA LEU A 79 17.02 -4.19 20.49
C LEU A 79 16.97 -2.87 19.71
N GLN A 80 15.79 -2.26 19.53
CA GLN A 80 15.58 -1.04 18.75
C GLN A 80 16.18 -1.13 17.33
N THR A 81 16.06 -2.29 16.69
CA THR A 81 16.62 -2.52 15.34
C THR A 81 15.61 -2.16 14.25
N GLY A 82 14.32 -2.11 14.58
CA GLY A 82 13.22 -1.73 13.69
C GLY A 82 12.64 -0.34 13.95
N THR A 83 13.04 0.34 15.02
CA THR A 83 12.35 1.56 15.55
C THR A 83 12.09 2.62 14.48
N ARG A 84 13.07 2.94 13.62
CA ARG A 84 12.87 3.93 12.55
C ARG A 84 11.82 3.47 11.55
N ALA A 85 11.77 2.18 11.22
CA ALA A 85 10.74 1.64 10.33
C ALA A 85 9.35 1.71 10.97
N PHE A 86 9.21 1.34 12.25
CA PHE A 86 7.94 1.40 12.98
C PHE A 86 7.33 2.80 13.03
N THR A 87 8.14 3.87 12.95
CA THR A 87 7.62 5.25 12.82
C THR A 87 6.79 5.49 11.55
N ASN A 88 6.82 4.57 10.58
CA ASN A 88 6.12 4.67 9.30
C ASN A 88 4.94 3.69 9.17
N LEU A 89 4.62 2.90 10.22
CA LEU A 89 3.58 1.85 10.16
C LEU A 89 2.27 2.26 10.85
N GLY A 90 1.94 3.56 10.85
CA GLY A 90 0.63 4.05 11.28
C GLY A 90 0.37 4.07 12.79
N PHE A 91 1.32 3.68 13.63
CA PHE A 91 1.17 3.75 15.09
C PHE A 91 1.02 5.20 15.58
N GLY A 92 0.09 5.40 16.51
CA GLY A 92 -0.15 6.65 17.20
C GLY A 92 0.94 7.00 18.21
N PHE A 93 1.63 6.01 18.78
CA PHE A 93 2.77 6.15 19.69
C PHE A 93 3.61 4.86 19.72
N LEU A 94 4.83 4.91 20.25
CA LEU A 94 5.71 3.74 20.37
C LEU A 94 6.20 3.61 21.81
N GLU A 95 6.21 2.39 22.34
CA GLU A 95 7.00 2.03 23.52
C GLU A 95 8.38 1.53 23.06
N ILE A 96 9.45 2.03 23.67
CA ILE A 96 10.81 1.49 23.56
C ILE A 96 11.23 0.88 24.89
N GLY A 97 12.06 -0.16 24.81
CA GLY A 97 12.55 -0.87 25.98
C GLY A 97 11.95 -2.25 26.16
N PRO A 98 12.26 -2.94 27.25
CA PRO A 98 12.82 -2.37 28.49
C PRO A 98 14.24 -1.82 28.33
N ILE A 99 14.48 -0.65 28.92
CA ILE A 99 15.79 -0.01 28.99
C ILE A 99 16.33 -0.24 30.40
N THR A 100 17.54 -0.77 30.45
CA THR A 100 18.35 -0.96 31.67
C THR A 100 19.56 -0.04 31.60
N LEU A 101 20.20 0.23 32.75
CA LEU A 101 21.42 1.06 32.77
C LEU A 101 22.52 0.44 31.88
N ASN A 102 22.82 -0.84 32.14
CA ASN A 102 23.79 -1.63 31.38
C ASN A 102 23.09 -2.64 30.45
N PRO A 103 23.69 -3.02 29.30
CA PRO A 103 23.16 -4.09 28.46
C PRO A 103 22.99 -5.39 29.24
N THR A 104 21.95 -6.16 28.94
CA THR A 104 21.74 -7.48 29.55
C THR A 104 22.57 -8.55 28.83
N GLU A 105 23.53 -9.15 29.53
CA GLU A 105 24.33 -10.26 28.97
C GLU A 105 23.59 -11.61 29.01
N GLN A 106 22.82 -11.83 30.07
CA GLN A 106 22.01 -13.04 30.25
C GLN A 106 20.53 -12.67 30.19
N PHE A 107 19.81 -13.24 29.22
CA PHE A 107 18.37 -13.05 29.04
C PHE A 107 17.71 -14.37 28.65
N THR A 108 16.42 -14.48 28.93
CA THR A 108 15.62 -15.62 28.50
C THR A 108 15.05 -15.33 27.11
N LYS A 109 15.02 -16.30 26.21
CA LYS A 109 14.46 -16.11 24.86
C LYS A 109 12.94 -16.17 24.89
N PRO A 110 12.22 -15.42 24.03
CA PRO A 110 10.78 -15.55 23.90
C PRO A 110 10.41 -16.94 23.37
N ILE A 111 9.32 -17.52 23.91
CA ILE A 111 8.76 -18.80 23.46
C ILE A 111 7.53 -18.51 22.61
N VAL A 112 7.52 -19.00 21.37
CA VAL A 112 6.40 -18.85 20.44
C VAL A 112 5.61 -20.15 20.45
N ASN A 113 4.32 -20.08 20.76
CA ASN A 113 3.39 -21.19 20.62
C ASN A 113 2.49 -20.91 19.39
N ASP A 114 2.78 -21.61 18.29
CA ASP A 114 2.05 -21.42 17.03
C ASP A 114 0.62 -21.98 17.07
N GLU A 115 0.31 -22.98 17.89
CA GLU A 115 -1.05 -23.52 17.97
C GLU A 115 -2.01 -22.53 18.63
N SER A 116 -1.59 -21.97 19.77
CA SER A 116 -2.36 -20.96 20.50
C SER A 116 -2.20 -19.54 19.94
N GLN A 117 -1.25 -19.33 19.01
CA GLN A 117 -0.88 -18.00 18.49
C GLN A 117 -0.55 -17.02 19.63
N VAL A 118 0.25 -17.47 20.61
CA VAL A 118 0.72 -16.67 21.76
C VAL A 118 2.24 -16.63 21.80
N ILE A 119 2.80 -15.48 22.18
CA ILE A 119 4.23 -15.35 22.48
C ILE A 119 4.40 -15.09 23.97
N HIS A 120 5.11 -15.98 24.64
CA HIS A 120 5.52 -15.80 26.02
C HIS A 120 6.78 -14.93 26.05
N PHE A 121 6.60 -13.65 26.37
CA PHE A 121 7.70 -12.74 26.58
C PHE A 121 8.33 -12.98 27.97
N PRO A 122 9.67 -13.06 28.05
CA PRO A 122 10.39 -13.27 29.29
C PRO A 122 10.28 -12.04 30.22
N LYS A 123 10.33 -12.26 31.54
CA LYS A 123 10.52 -11.17 32.52
C LYS A 123 11.92 -10.55 32.40
N ASN A 124 12.95 -11.39 32.31
CA ASN A 124 14.31 -10.95 32.02
C ASN A 124 14.52 -10.86 30.50
N ALA A 125 14.09 -9.74 29.93
CA ALA A 125 14.14 -9.47 28.50
C ALA A 125 15.46 -8.82 28.05
N GLU A 126 15.72 -8.93 26.76
CA GLU A 126 16.85 -8.30 26.08
C GLU A 126 16.82 -6.76 26.25
N SER A 127 17.95 -6.16 26.60
CA SER A 127 18.16 -4.72 26.60
C SER A 127 19.54 -4.37 26.06
N ILE A 128 19.59 -3.35 25.20
CA ILE A 128 20.84 -2.80 24.65
C ILE A 128 21.54 -1.81 25.60
N GLY A 129 20.93 -1.51 26.75
CA GLY A 129 21.43 -0.54 27.71
C GLY A 129 21.12 0.92 27.34
N LEU A 130 21.34 1.81 28.31
CA LEU A 130 21.04 3.23 28.23
C LEU A 130 21.87 3.94 27.15
N GLU A 131 23.19 3.71 27.13
CA GLU A 131 24.11 4.41 26.22
C GLU A 131 23.78 4.16 24.74
N LYS A 132 23.53 2.90 24.36
CA LYS A 132 23.17 2.54 22.98
C LYS A 132 21.78 3.06 22.62
N THR A 133 20.83 3.02 23.56
CA THR A 133 19.49 3.59 23.37
C THR A 133 19.57 5.09 23.11
N PHE A 134 20.31 5.83 23.93
CA PHE A 134 20.54 7.25 23.76
C PHE A 134 21.10 7.58 22.37
N LYS A 135 22.15 6.87 21.93
CA LYS A 135 22.75 7.06 20.59
C LYS A 135 21.76 6.82 19.45
N LYS A 136 20.84 5.86 19.60
CA LYS A 136 19.80 5.58 18.59
C LYS A 136 18.73 6.66 18.57
N LEU A 137 18.24 7.07 19.73
CA LEU A 137 17.23 8.12 19.85
C LEU A 137 17.73 9.47 19.34
N HIS A 138 19.00 9.80 19.58
CA HIS A 138 19.62 11.02 19.05
C HIS A 138 19.60 11.07 17.51
N LYS A 139 19.63 9.92 16.83
CA LYS A 139 19.55 9.82 15.35
C LYS A 139 18.12 9.70 14.84
N LEU A 140 17.14 9.50 15.72
CA LEU A 140 15.77 9.23 15.34
C LEU A 140 15.02 10.54 15.10
N LYS A 141 14.49 10.71 13.89
CA LYS A 141 13.51 11.76 13.61
C LYS A 141 12.15 11.31 14.14
N LYS A 142 11.78 11.83 15.30
CA LYS A 142 10.49 11.56 15.96
C LYS A 142 9.30 12.06 15.12
N LYS A 143 8.28 11.20 14.96
CA LYS A 143 7.04 11.46 14.19
C LYS A 143 5.75 11.31 15.00
N GLN A 144 5.86 10.68 16.15
CA GLN A 144 4.79 10.41 17.12
C GLN A 144 5.40 10.31 18.52
N PRO A 145 4.58 10.32 19.59
CA PRO A 145 5.07 10.14 20.95
C PRO A 145 5.84 8.82 21.15
N ILE A 146 6.89 8.86 21.97
CA ILE A 146 7.73 7.71 22.33
C ILE A 146 7.76 7.59 23.85
N PHE A 147 7.36 6.44 24.37
CA PHE A 147 7.43 6.12 25.80
C PHE A 147 8.59 5.16 26.07
N ALA A 148 9.38 5.46 27.09
CA ALA A 148 10.48 4.60 27.53
C ALA A 148 10.05 3.71 28.69
N ARG A 149 10.07 2.39 28.49
CA ARG A 149 9.97 1.43 29.59
C ARG A 149 11.32 1.30 30.28
N LEU A 150 11.38 1.59 31.57
CA LEU A 150 12.60 1.57 32.36
C LEU A 150 12.57 0.43 33.38
N VAL A 151 13.69 -0.28 33.51
CA VAL A 151 13.86 -1.39 34.47
C VAL A 151 15.20 -1.21 35.19
N GLY A 152 15.18 -1.25 36.52
CA GLY A 152 16.37 -1.12 37.35
C GLY A 152 16.03 -0.68 38.77
N THR A 153 17.08 -0.49 39.57
CA THR A 153 17.01 0.14 40.90
C THR A 153 16.65 1.62 40.79
N GLU A 154 16.24 2.23 41.89
CA GLU A 154 15.80 3.63 41.94
C GLU A 154 16.86 4.60 41.40
N ASN A 155 18.10 4.41 41.82
CA ASN A 155 19.24 5.21 41.37
C ASN A 155 19.50 5.04 39.87
N GLU A 156 19.25 3.85 39.32
CA GLU A 156 19.37 3.60 37.88
C GLU A 156 18.24 4.26 37.10
N LEU A 157 17.00 4.18 37.60
CA LEU A 157 15.84 4.84 37.01
C LEU A 157 16.04 6.36 36.94
N LEU A 158 16.52 6.99 38.02
CA LEU A 158 16.83 8.42 38.05
C LEU A 158 17.87 8.81 36.97
N LYS A 159 18.96 8.05 36.86
CA LYS A 159 19.99 8.28 35.84
C LYS A 159 19.43 8.14 34.42
N MET A 160 18.60 7.12 34.19
CA MET A 160 17.95 6.91 32.89
C MET A 160 16.98 8.03 32.54
N ILE A 161 16.16 8.49 33.50
CA ILE A 161 15.23 9.62 33.29
C ILE A 161 16.03 10.87 32.91
N GLN A 162 17.04 11.24 33.70
CA GLN A 162 17.86 12.43 33.45
C GLN A 162 18.51 12.44 32.05
N GLN A 163 18.97 11.29 31.55
CA GLN A 163 19.60 11.21 30.23
C GLN A 163 18.60 11.14 29.08
N LEU A 164 17.42 10.54 29.30
CA LEU A 164 16.43 10.31 28.24
C LEU A 164 15.38 11.40 28.15
N ASP A 165 15.25 12.28 29.15
CA ASP A 165 14.12 13.23 29.24
C ASP A 165 13.97 14.03 27.96
N ASN A 166 15.03 14.61 27.40
CA ASN A 166 14.92 15.39 26.16
C ASN A 166 14.55 14.58 24.89
N PHE A 167 14.51 13.24 24.94
CA PHE A 167 14.33 12.38 23.77
C PHE A 167 12.99 11.61 23.76
N VAL A 168 12.36 11.43 24.92
CA VAL A 168 11.10 10.67 25.08
C VAL A 168 9.96 11.58 25.54
N ASP A 169 8.72 11.09 25.47
CA ASP A 169 7.51 11.85 25.86
C ASP A 169 6.90 11.39 27.18
N GLY A 170 7.39 10.28 27.71
CA GLY A 170 6.85 9.69 28.92
C GLY A 170 7.56 8.39 29.25
N TYR A 171 7.26 7.88 30.44
CA TYR A 171 7.94 6.73 31.01
C TYR A 171 6.94 5.66 31.43
N ILE A 172 7.37 4.41 31.34
CA ILE A 172 6.64 3.26 31.87
C ILE A 172 7.55 2.60 32.91
N ILE A 173 7.06 2.47 34.15
CA ILE A 173 7.83 1.92 35.27
C ILE A 173 7.04 0.85 36.02
N GLU A 174 7.73 -0.04 36.70
CA GLU A 174 7.14 -1.13 37.49
C GLU A 174 7.29 -0.93 39.01
N THR A 175 8.04 0.10 39.44
CA THR A 175 8.22 0.44 40.86
C THR A 175 7.05 1.24 41.41
N ASN A 176 6.63 0.94 42.64
CA ASN A 176 5.57 1.65 43.37
C ASN A 176 6.08 2.88 44.14
N ARG A 177 7.40 3.09 44.19
CA ARG A 177 8.01 4.19 44.94
C ARG A 177 8.05 5.46 44.11
N THR A 178 7.45 6.52 44.67
CA THR A 178 7.08 7.74 43.94
C THR A 178 8.13 8.83 43.91
N GLU A 179 9.16 8.73 44.74
CA GLU A 179 10.19 9.76 44.92
C GLU A 179 10.93 10.10 43.61
N ILE A 180 11.06 9.11 42.73
CA ILE A 180 11.72 9.22 41.42
C ILE A 180 10.91 10.10 40.45
N LEU A 181 9.59 10.17 40.65
CA LEU A 181 8.64 10.77 39.72
C LEU A 181 8.64 12.31 39.76
N HIS A 182 9.18 12.92 40.81
CA HIS A 182 9.32 14.37 40.91
C HIS A 182 10.36 14.97 39.95
N ASN A 183 11.22 14.14 39.35
CA ASN A 183 12.31 14.60 38.49
C ASN A 183 11.93 14.77 37.01
N THR A 184 10.67 14.52 36.64
CA THR A 184 10.18 14.76 35.29
C THR A 184 8.79 15.36 35.32
N GLN A 185 8.50 16.25 34.37
CA GLN A 185 7.15 16.79 34.16
C GLN A 185 6.36 15.95 33.15
N LYS A 186 6.97 14.89 32.61
CA LYS A 186 6.37 14.05 31.57
C LYS A 186 5.43 13.02 32.18
N PRO A 187 4.42 12.56 31.41
CA PRO A 187 3.53 11.52 31.89
C PRO A 187 4.29 10.23 32.23
N VAL A 188 4.01 9.70 33.42
CA VAL A 188 4.55 8.42 33.87
C VAL A 188 3.42 7.42 34.10
N PHE A 189 3.56 6.24 33.52
CA PHE A 189 2.59 5.16 33.60
C PHE A 189 3.15 3.99 34.41
N TYR A 190 2.32 3.43 35.27
CA TYR A 190 2.68 2.30 36.12
C TYR A 190 2.27 0.96 35.49
N ALA A 191 3.20 0.04 35.31
CA ALA A 191 2.99 -1.28 34.69
C ALA A 191 3.02 -2.46 35.69
N GLY A 192 3.01 -2.18 37.00
CA GLY A 192 2.97 -3.21 38.04
C GLY A 192 1.55 -3.62 38.44
N GLU A 193 1.42 -4.27 39.60
CA GLU A 193 0.11 -4.73 40.10
C GLU A 193 -0.78 -3.57 40.53
N VAL A 194 -2.02 -3.56 40.03
CA VAL A 194 -3.00 -2.47 40.23
C VAL A 194 -3.22 -2.11 41.71
N ILE A 195 -3.12 -3.08 42.61
CA ILE A 195 -3.26 -2.89 44.07
C ILE A 195 -2.20 -1.91 44.61
N ASN A 196 -1.01 -1.90 44.00
CA ASN A 196 0.14 -1.09 44.39
C ASN A 196 0.23 0.23 43.60
N PHE A 197 -0.84 0.64 42.91
CA PHE A 197 -0.82 1.82 42.05
C PHE A 197 -0.61 3.13 42.84
N PRO A 198 0.46 3.90 42.55
CA PRO A 198 0.72 5.17 43.23
C PRO A 198 -0.13 6.33 42.67
N LYS A 199 -1.33 6.50 43.22
CA LYS A 199 -2.36 7.45 42.75
C LYS A 199 -1.89 8.89 42.56
N GLN A 200 -1.01 9.40 43.41
CA GLN A 200 -0.63 10.81 43.42
C GLN A 200 0.53 11.14 42.47
N ALA A 201 1.20 10.14 41.89
CA ALA A 201 2.45 10.36 41.17
C ALA A 201 2.45 9.83 39.72
N CYS A 202 1.51 8.96 39.35
CA CYS A 202 1.40 8.43 37.99
C CYS A 202 0.19 8.99 37.23
N SER A 203 0.39 9.26 35.94
CA SER A 203 -0.63 9.75 35.00
C SER A 203 -1.62 8.66 34.58
N GLY A 204 -1.28 7.40 34.83
CA GLY A 204 -2.11 6.25 34.51
C GLY A 204 -1.41 4.91 34.74
N ILE A 205 -2.04 3.86 34.24
CA ILE A 205 -1.60 2.47 34.36
C ILE A 205 -1.45 1.82 32.99
N VAL A 206 -0.54 0.85 32.90
CA VAL A 206 -0.38 -0.07 31.78
C VAL A 206 -0.83 -1.45 32.24
N LEU A 207 -1.94 -1.94 31.68
CA LEU A 207 -2.47 -3.29 31.94
C LEU A 207 -1.95 -4.26 30.88
N GLU A 208 -1.15 -5.24 31.29
CA GLU A 208 -0.60 -6.25 30.39
C GLU A 208 -1.44 -7.52 30.37
N LYS A 209 -1.72 -8.08 29.18
CA LYS A 209 -2.46 -9.34 29.05
C LYS A 209 -1.71 -10.46 29.77
N LYS A 210 -2.33 -11.04 30.80
CA LYS A 210 -1.89 -12.29 31.44
C LYS A 210 -2.62 -13.47 30.79
N GLN A 211 -2.11 -14.68 30.93
CA GLN A 211 -2.65 -15.86 30.25
C GLN A 211 -4.13 -16.09 30.60
N ASP A 212 -4.47 -16.05 31.88
CA ASP A 212 -5.81 -16.39 32.40
C ASP A 212 -6.70 -15.17 32.74
N SER A 213 -6.27 -13.94 32.40
CA SER A 213 -7.05 -12.74 32.73
C SER A 213 -7.72 -12.09 31.51
N SER A 214 -8.93 -11.57 31.69
CA SER A 214 -9.60 -10.73 30.70
C SER A 214 -9.25 -9.28 30.94
N LEU A 215 -8.51 -8.66 30.01
CA LEU A 215 -8.22 -7.22 30.07
C LEU A 215 -9.51 -6.39 30.09
N VAL A 216 -10.54 -6.83 29.35
CA VAL A 216 -11.85 -6.14 29.30
C VAL A 216 -12.47 -6.07 30.69
N GLU A 217 -12.49 -7.18 31.43
CA GLU A 217 -13.05 -7.23 32.79
C GLU A 217 -12.24 -6.39 33.76
N GLU A 218 -10.91 -6.43 33.67
CA GLU A 218 -10.01 -5.64 34.51
C GLU A 218 -10.25 -4.13 34.32
N ILE A 219 -10.40 -3.67 33.06
CA ILE A 219 -10.71 -2.28 32.74
C ILE A 219 -12.07 -1.88 33.30
N ILE A 220 -13.11 -2.70 33.08
CA ILE A 220 -14.47 -2.41 33.57
C ILE A 220 -14.47 -2.32 35.10
N ASN A 221 -13.80 -3.25 35.79
CA ASN A 221 -13.69 -3.23 37.24
C ASN A 221 -12.97 -1.98 37.75
N LEU A 222 -11.89 -1.56 37.08
CA LEU A 222 -11.19 -0.33 37.42
C LEU A 222 -12.05 0.92 37.23
N ARG A 223 -12.78 1.02 36.11
CA ARG A 223 -13.70 2.14 35.88
C ARG A 223 -14.84 2.15 36.90
N LYS A 224 -15.37 0.97 37.27
CA LYS A 224 -16.41 0.84 38.31
C LYS A 224 -15.94 1.22 39.71
N THR A 225 -14.66 0.99 40.04
CA THR A 225 -14.08 1.40 41.34
C THR A 225 -13.68 2.87 41.38
N GLY A 226 -14.01 3.66 40.35
CA GLY A 226 -13.77 5.10 40.30
C GLY A 226 -12.37 5.49 39.80
N PHE A 227 -11.65 4.60 39.11
CA PHE A 227 -10.38 4.96 38.51
C PHE A 227 -10.56 5.88 37.28
N HIS A 228 -10.16 7.14 37.42
CA HIS A 228 -10.22 8.14 36.34
C HIS A 228 -8.90 8.37 35.60
N GLY A 229 -7.81 7.73 36.04
CA GLY A 229 -6.51 7.83 35.39
C GLY A 229 -6.49 7.23 33.97
N THR A 230 -5.39 7.43 33.26
CA THR A 230 -5.24 6.86 31.90
C THR A 230 -5.04 5.36 31.98
N ILE A 231 -5.76 4.60 31.14
CA ILE A 231 -5.56 3.17 31.01
C ILE A 231 -4.97 2.87 29.63
N ILE A 232 -3.76 2.31 29.62
CA ILE A 232 -3.12 1.76 28.43
C ILE A 232 -3.14 0.25 28.55
N THR A 233 -3.59 -0.48 27.53
CA THR A 233 -3.51 -1.95 27.53
C THR A 233 -2.32 -2.41 26.70
N SER A 234 -1.66 -3.50 27.06
CA SER A 234 -0.59 -4.11 26.26
C SER A 234 -0.85 -5.59 26.02
N GLY A 235 -0.94 -5.98 24.74
CA GLY A 235 -1.22 -7.36 24.32
C GLY A 235 -2.71 -7.73 24.29
N GLY A 236 -3.00 -8.97 23.89
CA GLY A 236 -4.37 -9.47 23.75
C GLY A 236 -5.13 -8.94 22.52
N VAL A 237 -4.44 -8.28 21.59
CA VAL A 237 -5.04 -7.71 20.37
C VAL A 237 -4.40 -8.34 19.14
N SER A 238 -5.17 -9.20 18.48
CA SER A 238 -4.82 -9.87 17.22
C SER A 238 -5.76 -9.45 16.08
N GLU A 239 -6.92 -8.88 16.37
CA GLU A 239 -7.87 -8.43 15.35
C GLU A 239 -8.57 -7.15 15.77
N PRO A 240 -9.15 -6.39 14.81
CA PRO A 240 -9.78 -5.12 15.11
C PRO A 240 -10.85 -5.21 16.21
N GLU A 241 -11.63 -6.30 16.26
CA GLU A 241 -12.65 -6.48 17.29
C GLU A 241 -12.09 -6.46 18.71
N HIS A 242 -10.91 -7.06 18.94
CA HIS A 242 -10.28 -7.05 20.27
C HIS A 242 -9.90 -5.63 20.69
N ALA A 243 -9.33 -4.84 19.77
CA ALA A 243 -9.00 -3.45 20.04
C ALA A 243 -10.25 -2.63 20.36
N LEU A 244 -11.31 -2.80 19.58
CA LEU A 244 -12.57 -2.10 19.78
C LEU A 244 -13.19 -2.43 21.15
N LYS A 245 -13.20 -3.71 21.56
CA LYS A 245 -13.71 -4.12 22.88
C LYS A 245 -12.93 -3.49 24.04
N LEU A 246 -11.61 -3.37 23.93
CA LEU A 246 -10.79 -2.73 24.98
C LEU A 246 -11.09 -1.23 25.09
N LEU A 247 -11.27 -0.54 23.96
CA LEU A 247 -11.67 0.88 23.96
C LEU A 247 -13.08 1.06 24.52
N ASP A 248 -14.03 0.19 24.13
CA ASP A 248 -15.42 0.21 24.63
C ASP A 248 -15.48 -0.07 26.14
N ALA A 249 -14.58 -0.91 26.66
CA ALA A 249 -14.45 -1.17 28.09
C ALA A 249 -13.94 0.05 28.88
N GLY A 250 -13.33 1.03 28.22
CA GLY A 250 -12.84 2.26 28.82
C GLY A 250 -11.31 2.42 28.80
N ALA A 251 -10.58 1.64 28.00
CA ALA A 251 -9.16 1.92 27.74
C ALA A 251 -9.01 3.20 26.90
N ASP A 252 -7.96 3.97 27.20
CA ASP A 252 -7.64 5.19 26.46
C ASP A 252 -6.74 4.88 25.26
N PHE A 253 -5.80 3.97 25.46
CA PHE A 253 -4.80 3.57 24.46
C PHE A 253 -4.58 2.06 24.47
N ILE A 254 -4.14 1.53 23.34
CA ILE A 254 -3.84 0.12 23.15
C ILE A 254 -2.44 0.00 22.58
N MET A 255 -1.61 -0.86 23.16
CA MET A 255 -0.34 -1.31 22.61
C MET A 255 -0.47 -2.73 22.11
N VAL A 256 -0.22 -2.93 20.81
CA VAL A 256 -0.17 -4.27 20.22
C VAL A 256 1.19 -4.92 20.50
N SER A 257 1.19 -6.22 20.76
CA SER A 257 2.40 -7.02 21.05
C SER A 257 2.36 -8.36 20.30
N ASP A 258 2.22 -9.50 20.98
CA ASP A 258 2.21 -10.84 20.38
C ASP A 258 1.20 -10.98 19.22
N GLY A 259 -0.02 -10.50 19.42
CA GLY A 259 -1.07 -10.53 18.40
C GLY A 259 -0.69 -9.79 17.11
N TYR A 260 0.17 -8.77 17.18
CA TYR A 260 0.68 -8.07 15.99
C TYR A 260 1.59 -8.95 15.13
N VAL A 261 2.42 -9.79 15.77
CA VAL A 261 3.32 -10.71 15.06
C VAL A 261 2.52 -11.69 14.21
N PHE A 262 1.49 -12.32 14.80
CA PHE A 262 0.67 -13.30 14.08
C PHE A 262 -0.26 -12.67 13.05
N SER A 263 -0.74 -11.47 13.32
CA SER A 263 -1.76 -10.80 12.48
C SER A 263 -1.16 -10.01 11.34
N GLY A 264 0.12 -9.66 11.44
CA GLY A 264 0.86 -8.91 10.44
C GLY A 264 0.75 -7.39 10.62
N PRO A 265 1.61 -6.62 9.90
CA PRO A 265 1.76 -5.20 10.16
C PRO A 265 0.55 -4.34 9.78
N GLY A 266 -0.38 -4.85 8.98
CA GLY A 266 -1.62 -4.15 8.64
C GLY A 266 -2.65 -4.15 9.77
N LEU A 267 -2.39 -4.80 10.91
CA LEU A 267 -3.31 -4.78 12.06
C LEU A 267 -3.63 -3.35 12.53
N THR A 268 -2.63 -2.47 12.61
CA THR A 268 -2.82 -1.06 12.99
C THR A 268 -3.75 -0.34 12.01
N LYS A 269 -3.53 -0.53 10.69
CA LYS A 269 -4.44 -0.07 9.63
C LYS A 269 -5.87 -0.50 9.90
N ARG A 270 -6.08 -1.80 10.12
CA ARG A 270 -7.41 -2.40 10.21
C ARG A 270 -8.14 -1.95 11.47
N ILE A 271 -7.43 -1.76 12.58
CA ILE A 271 -8.00 -1.15 13.80
C ILE A 271 -8.45 0.28 13.51
N ASN A 272 -7.60 1.10 12.88
CA ASN A 272 -7.94 2.48 12.54
C ASN A 272 -9.11 2.56 11.55
N GLU A 273 -9.11 1.75 10.48
CA GLU A 273 -10.21 1.67 9.52
C GLU A 273 -11.53 1.26 10.20
N ALA A 274 -11.49 0.36 11.19
CA ALA A 274 -12.65 -0.06 11.97
C ALA A 274 -13.15 1.02 12.93
N LEU A 275 -12.25 1.82 13.50
CA LEU A 275 -12.60 2.99 14.31
C LEU A 275 -13.27 4.08 13.48
N VAL A 276 -12.75 4.36 12.28
CA VAL A 276 -13.36 5.32 11.36
C VAL A 276 -14.74 4.86 10.90
N ASP A 277 -14.90 3.56 10.64
CA ASP A 277 -16.19 2.97 10.26
C ASP A 277 -17.27 3.21 11.33
N ARG A 278 -16.93 3.11 12.62
CA ARG A 278 -17.85 3.42 13.73
C ARG A 278 -18.32 4.87 13.77
N LEU A 279 -17.55 5.81 13.20
CA LEU A 279 -17.94 7.21 13.14
C LEU A 279 -19.06 7.48 12.12
N ASN A 280 -19.36 6.51 11.23
CA ASN A 280 -20.42 6.60 10.21
C ASN A 280 -20.38 7.92 9.41
N ILE A 281 -19.19 8.35 9.02
CA ILE A 281 -18.99 9.62 8.31
C ILE A 281 -19.38 9.44 6.85
N ASP A 282 -20.38 10.19 6.39
CA ASP A 282 -20.72 10.32 4.96
C ASP A 282 -20.26 11.70 4.45
N PRO A 283 -19.10 11.79 3.78
CA PRO A 283 -18.60 13.07 3.31
C PRO A 283 -19.40 13.59 2.10
N PRO A 284 -19.61 14.91 1.99
CA PRO A 284 -20.29 15.47 0.83
C PRO A 284 -19.51 15.21 -0.47
N PRO A 285 -20.21 15.15 -1.63
CA PRO A 285 -19.58 15.00 -2.94
C PRO A 285 -18.47 16.03 -3.18
N GLN A 286 -17.25 15.56 -3.44
CA GLN A 286 -16.10 16.46 -3.62
C GLN A 286 -16.17 17.24 -4.93
N PRO A 287 -15.97 18.57 -4.93
CA PRO A 287 -16.00 19.35 -6.15
C PRO A 287 -14.96 18.83 -7.16
N GLY A 288 -15.34 18.73 -8.44
CA GLY A 288 -14.46 18.22 -9.49
C GLY A 288 -14.42 16.70 -9.68
N TRP A 289 -15.10 15.90 -8.83
CA TRP A 289 -15.19 14.45 -9.02
C TRP A 289 -15.75 14.08 -10.40
N PHE A 290 -16.74 14.83 -10.87
CA PHE A 290 -17.38 14.62 -12.17
C PHE A 290 -16.43 14.90 -13.34
N SER A 291 -15.45 15.80 -13.16
CA SER A 291 -14.42 16.08 -14.16
C SER A 291 -13.52 14.87 -14.38
N TYR A 292 -13.11 14.20 -13.29
CA TYR A 292 -12.37 12.94 -13.41
C TYR A 292 -13.21 11.82 -14.03
N TRP A 293 -14.51 11.81 -13.76
CA TRP A 293 -15.42 10.87 -14.41
C TRP A 293 -15.50 11.13 -15.91
N LEU A 294 -15.63 12.40 -16.33
CA LEU A 294 -15.62 12.81 -17.74
C LEU A 294 -14.29 12.50 -18.43
N PHE A 295 -13.17 12.71 -17.74
CA PHE A 295 -11.84 12.32 -18.21
C PHE A 295 -11.78 10.81 -18.52
N GLY A 296 -12.28 9.97 -17.60
CA GLY A 296 -12.38 8.52 -17.84
C GLY A 296 -13.31 8.16 -19.00
N LEU A 297 -14.45 8.86 -19.12
CA LEU A 297 -15.39 8.68 -20.24
C LEU A 297 -14.73 9.00 -21.59
N PHE A 298 -14.01 10.11 -21.69
CA PHE A 298 -13.33 10.52 -22.92
C PHE A 298 -12.19 9.57 -23.30
N ILE A 299 -11.44 9.04 -22.33
CA ILE A 299 -10.46 7.97 -22.59
C ILE A 299 -11.15 6.72 -23.13
N MET A 300 -12.28 6.32 -22.54
CA MET A 300 -13.04 5.16 -23.01
C MET A 300 -13.55 5.36 -24.44
N ILE A 301 -14.09 6.54 -24.76
CA ILE A 301 -14.54 6.90 -26.12
C ILE A 301 -13.35 6.86 -27.09
N GLY A 302 -12.21 7.44 -26.73
CA GLY A 302 -10.98 7.36 -27.52
C GLY A 302 -10.56 5.92 -27.79
N GLY A 303 -10.63 5.04 -26.78
CA GLY A 303 -10.36 3.61 -26.93
C GLY A 303 -11.36 2.91 -27.86
N ILE A 304 -12.65 3.22 -27.77
CA ILE A 304 -13.68 2.68 -28.69
C ILE A 304 -13.41 3.13 -30.13
N LEU A 305 -13.08 4.40 -30.35
CA LEU A 305 -12.74 4.92 -31.68
C LEU A 305 -11.47 4.25 -32.22
N ALA A 306 -10.41 4.13 -31.40
CA ALA A 306 -9.20 3.42 -31.77
C ALA A 306 -9.49 1.95 -32.13
N PHE A 307 -10.37 1.27 -31.39
CA PHE A 307 -10.80 -0.09 -31.70
C PHE A 307 -11.51 -0.15 -33.06
N ILE A 308 -12.46 0.76 -33.32
CA ILE A 308 -13.20 0.84 -34.59
C ILE A 308 -12.24 1.06 -35.76
N PHE A 309 -11.28 1.99 -35.62
CA PHE A 309 -10.29 2.22 -36.67
C PHE A 309 -9.40 1.01 -36.88
N SER A 310 -8.96 0.35 -35.80
CA SER A 310 -8.08 -0.82 -35.92
C SER A 310 -8.73 -2.02 -36.63
N ILE A 311 -10.06 -2.19 -36.52
CA ILE A 311 -10.79 -3.27 -37.22
C ILE A 311 -11.22 -2.89 -38.65
N THR A 312 -11.22 -1.60 -39.00
CA THR A 312 -11.71 -1.11 -40.31
C THR A 312 -10.59 -0.63 -41.22
N SER A 313 -9.71 0.23 -40.71
CA SER A 313 -8.62 0.88 -41.44
C SER A 313 -7.41 0.98 -40.52
N VAL A 314 -6.55 -0.03 -40.58
CA VAL A 314 -5.33 -0.11 -39.76
C VAL A 314 -4.42 1.08 -40.03
N ILE A 315 -4.23 1.44 -41.30
CA ILE A 315 -3.49 2.64 -41.74
C ILE A 315 -4.50 3.73 -42.08
N LEU A 316 -4.37 4.88 -41.43
CA LEU A 316 -5.25 6.03 -41.58
C LEU A 316 -4.74 6.98 -42.69
N PRO A 317 -5.58 7.88 -43.24
CA PRO A 317 -5.15 8.74 -44.36
C PRO A 317 -3.92 9.61 -44.08
N TYR A 318 -3.70 10.01 -42.82
CA TYR A 318 -2.50 10.76 -42.44
C TYR A 318 -1.27 9.86 -42.29
N ASP A 319 -1.44 8.57 -42.00
CA ASP A 319 -0.37 7.58 -42.05
C ASP A 319 0.10 7.42 -43.51
N GLU A 320 -0.83 7.31 -44.46
CA GLU A 320 -0.50 7.23 -45.90
C GLU A 320 0.22 8.48 -46.40
N TYR A 321 -0.13 9.65 -45.87
CA TYR A 321 0.57 10.91 -46.18
C TYR A 321 2.01 10.90 -45.66
N PHE A 322 2.23 10.46 -44.41
CA PHE A 322 3.58 10.37 -43.84
C PHE A 322 4.44 9.29 -44.51
N LEU A 323 3.82 8.17 -44.88
CA LEU A 323 4.47 7.07 -45.59
C LEU A 323 4.72 7.38 -47.07
N GLU A 324 4.12 8.46 -47.61
CA GLU A 324 4.11 8.80 -49.03
C GLU A 324 3.66 7.61 -49.93
N MET A 325 2.80 6.75 -49.37
CA MET A 325 2.44 5.47 -49.95
C MET A 325 1.02 5.08 -49.54
N LYS A 326 0.31 4.42 -50.45
CA LYS A 326 -1.01 3.85 -50.15
C LYS A 326 -0.91 2.54 -49.37
N ARG A 327 -1.87 2.29 -48.48
CA ARG A 327 -1.94 1.07 -47.65
C ARG A 327 -1.95 -0.23 -48.47
N GLU A 328 -2.51 -0.22 -49.68
CA GLU A 328 -2.57 -1.41 -50.53
C GLU A 328 -1.16 -1.88 -50.93
N THR A 329 -0.22 -0.95 -51.10
CA THR A 329 1.17 -1.28 -51.42
C THR A 329 1.84 -2.04 -50.28
N ILE A 330 1.58 -1.65 -49.03
CA ILE A 330 2.08 -2.34 -47.82
C ILE A 330 1.46 -3.73 -47.72
N TRP A 331 0.16 -3.85 -48.02
CA TRP A 331 -0.54 -5.13 -48.03
C TRP A 331 0.05 -6.12 -49.04
N VAL A 332 0.33 -5.66 -50.26
CA VAL A 332 0.94 -6.48 -51.31
C VAL A 332 2.38 -6.86 -50.98
N PHE A 333 3.11 -5.95 -50.32
CA PHE A 333 4.49 -6.20 -49.89
C PHE A 333 4.56 -7.27 -48.80
N ASN A 334 3.80 -7.09 -47.70
CA ASN A 334 3.67 -8.08 -46.64
C ASN A 334 2.41 -7.82 -45.79
N GLU A 335 1.37 -8.62 -45.98
CA GLU A 335 0.10 -8.53 -45.22
C GLU A 335 0.28 -8.61 -43.70
N ARG A 336 1.37 -9.25 -43.22
CA ARG A 336 1.63 -9.43 -41.79
C ARG A 336 2.03 -8.14 -41.10
N ILE A 337 2.57 -7.16 -41.82
CA ILE A 337 2.85 -5.82 -41.29
C ILE A 337 1.55 -5.16 -40.87
N MET A 338 0.52 -5.24 -41.74
CA MET A 338 -0.80 -4.69 -41.45
C MET A 338 -1.45 -5.38 -40.25
N GLN A 339 -1.40 -6.70 -40.21
CA GLN A 339 -1.94 -7.48 -39.08
C GLN A 339 -1.19 -7.19 -37.77
N PHE A 340 0.12 -6.99 -37.84
CA PHE A 340 0.95 -6.60 -36.70
C PHE A 340 0.56 -5.19 -36.21
N MET A 341 0.48 -4.19 -37.07
CA MET A 341 0.04 -2.85 -36.63
C MET A 341 -1.38 -2.88 -36.04
N ALA A 342 -2.28 -3.68 -36.62
CA ALA A 342 -3.62 -3.89 -36.09
C ALA A 342 -3.59 -4.47 -34.66
N HIS A 343 -2.70 -5.43 -34.38
CA HIS A 343 -2.58 -6.04 -33.07
C HIS A 343 -2.19 -5.02 -31.99
N ASP A 344 -1.21 -4.16 -32.26
CA ASP A 344 -0.74 -3.15 -31.31
C ASP A 344 -1.83 -2.10 -31.07
N ARG A 345 -2.48 -1.61 -32.13
CA ARG A 345 -3.58 -0.62 -32.00
C ARG A 345 -4.81 -1.19 -31.29
N MET A 346 -5.17 -2.46 -31.52
CA MET A 346 -6.29 -3.11 -30.84
C MET A 346 -6.01 -3.40 -29.36
N THR A 347 -4.79 -3.82 -29.03
CA THR A 347 -4.38 -4.02 -27.64
C THR A 347 -4.30 -2.69 -26.86
N LEU A 348 -3.80 -1.63 -27.49
CA LEU A 348 -3.91 -0.25 -26.99
C LEU A 348 -5.37 0.14 -26.74
N ALA A 349 -6.25 -0.07 -27.72
CA ALA A 349 -7.66 0.26 -27.61
C ALA A 349 -8.36 -0.44 -26.43
N GLY A 350 -8.14 -1.75 -26.27
CA GLY A 350 -8.64 -2.51 -25.13
C GLY A 350 -8.12 -2.00 -23.79
N THR A 351 -6.85 -1.59 -23.74
CA THR A 351 -6.22 -0.97 -22.57
C THR A 351 -6.84 0.39 -22.24
N MET A 352 -7.11 1.24 -23.24
CA MET A 352 -7.78 2.53 -23.05
C MET A 352 -9.22 2.37 -22.56
N ILE A 353 -9.99 1.44 -23.13
CA ILE A 353 -11.36 1.15 -22.68
C ILE A 353 -11.34 0.70 -21.21
N SER A 354 -10.44 -0.22 -20.87
CA SER A 354 -10.21 -0.68 -19.50
C SER A 354 -9.89 0.47 -18.55
N GLY A 355 -8.89 1.28 -18.90
CA GLY A 355 -8.47 2.45 -18.12
C GLY A 355 -9.60 3.45 -17.91
N GLY A 356 -10.36 3.77 -18.96
CA GLY A 356 -11.50 4.68 -18.90
C GLY A 356 -12.57 4.22 -17.90
N ILE A 357 -12.91 2.92 -17.91
CA ILE A 357 -13.82 2.31 -16.93
C ILE A 357 -13.29 2.45 -15.50
N VAL A 358 -12.00 2.14 -15.28
CA VAL A 358 -11.38 2.24 -13.95
C VAL A 358 -11.35 3.69 -13.45
N TYR A 359 -11.00 4.65 -14.31
CA TYR A 359 -11.05 6.09 -13.99
C TYR A 359 -12.46 6.51 -13.55
N MET A 360 -13.49 6.14 -14.31
CA MET A 360 -14.88 6.47 -13.98
C MET A 360 -15.31 5.87 -12.63
N GLN A 361 -14.93 4.62 -12.35
CA GLN A 361 -15.25 3.95 -11.09
C GLN A 361 -14.55 4.60 -9.89
N LEU A 362 -13.25 4.89 -10.01
CA LEU A 362 -12.48 5.60 -8.97
C LEU A 362 -13.01 7.02 -8.74
N ALA A 363 -13.44 7.72 -9.79
CA ALA A 363 -14.04 9.05 -9.67
C ALA A 363 -15.39 8.99 -8.94
N ARG A 364 -16.29 8.07 -9.35
CA ARG A 364 -17.65 7.94 -8.81
C ARG A 364 -17.69 7.45 -7.37
N HIS A 365 -16.88 6.46 -7.03
CA HIS A 365 -16.92 5.81 -5.71
C HIS A 365 -15.82 6.30 -4.77
N GLY A 366 -14.68 6.72 -5.32
CA GLY A 366 -13.53 7.20 -4.56
C GLY A 366 -13.50 8.71 -4.39
N VAL A 367 -13.19 9.44 -5.46
CA VAL A 367 -12.98 10.89 -5.40
C VAL A 367 -14.25 11.61 -4.93
N ARG A 368 -15.43 11.21 -5.43
CA ARG A 368 -16.71 11.75 -4.97
C ARG A 368 -16.86 11.67 -3.45
N ARG A 369 -16.40 10.60 -2.82
CA ARG A 369 -16.45 10.38 -1.36
C ARG A 369 -15.22 10.89 -0.62
N GLY A 370 -14.37 11.71 -1.26
CA GLY A 370 -13.19 12.27 -0.60
C GLY A 370 -12.10 11.25 -0.29
N MET A 371 -12.06 10.11 -0.98
CA MET A 371 -10.96 9.16 -0.78
C MET A 371 -9.68 9.65 -1.47
N ARG A 372 -8.69 10.04 -0.65
CA ARG A 372 -7.41 10.60 -1.15
C ARG A 372 -6.64 9.61 -2.03
N TRP A 373 -6.67 8.32 -1.68
CA TRP A 373 -5.96 7.29 -2.44
C TRP A 373 -6.50 7.13 -3.86
N ALA A 374 -7.82 7.23 -4.05
CA ALA A 374 -8.46 7.10 -5.36
C ALA A 374 -8.05 8.27 -6.27
N LYS A 375 -8.03 9.50 -5.72
CA LYS A 375 -7.49 10.67 -6.42
C LYS A 375 -6.04 10.44 -6.85
N GLN A 376 -5.19 9.97 -5.92
CA GLN A 376 -3.77 9.75 -6.21
C GLN A 376 -3.55 8.68 -7.28
N ALA A 377 -4.36 7.61 -7.29
CA ALA A 377 -4.31 6.59 -8.34
C ALA A 377 -4.66 7.18 -9.71
N ILE A 378 -5.74 7.97 -9.78
CA ILE A 378 -6.13 8.69 -11.01
C ILE A 378 -5.01 9.62 -11.46
N ASP A 379 -4.49 10.47 -10.58
CA ASP A 379 -3.49 11.47 -10.95
C ASP A 379 -2.17 10.83 -11.40
N ALA A 380 -1.68 9.81 -10.69
CA ALA A 380 -0.44 9.14 -11.07
C ALA A 380 -0.56 8.51 -12.46
N ALA A 381 -1.65 7.78 -12.70
CA ALA A 381 -1.90 7.16 -14.00
C ALA A 381 -2.11 8.21 -15.11
N ALA A 382 -2.86 9.29 -14.85
CA ALA A 382 -3.13 10.33 -15.83
C ALA A 382 -1.87 11.11 -16.19
N ILE A 383 -1.06 11.51 -15.21
CA ILE A 383 0.22 12.17 -15.43
C ILE A 383 1.14 11.29 -16.26
N THR A 384 1.26 10.00 -15.92
CA THR A 384 2.07 9.06 -16.71
C THR A 384 1.54 8.91 -18.14
N GLY A 385 0.22 8.86 -18.33
CA GLY A 385 -0.39 8.83 -19.67
C GLY A 385 -0.09 10.09 -20.48
N PHE A 386 -0.19 11.28 -19.88
CA PHE A 386 0.15 12.53 -20.55
C PHE A 386 1.64 12.64 -20.89
N LEU A 387 2.53 12.10 -20.05
CA LEU A 387 3.97 12.05 -20.33
C LEU A 387 4.32 11.07 -21.46
N GLY A 388 3.43 10.10 -21.77
CA GLY A 388 3.60 9.17 -22.88
C GLY A 388 3.84 9.85 -24.22
N ILE A 389 3.29 11.06 -24.43
CA ILE A 389 3.47 11.83 -25.67
C ILE A 389 4.93 12.12 -26.01
N PHE A 390 5.79 12.27 -24.98
CA PHE A 390 7.20 12.56 -25.17
C PHE A 390 7.99 11.36 -25.69
N ALA A 391 7.46 10.13 -25.56
CA ALA A 391 8.08 8.96 -26.17
C ALA A 391 8.05 9.00 -27.70
N PHE A 392 7.13 9.78 -28.29
CA PHE A 392 6.93 9.84 -29.75
C PHE A 392 7.78 10.91 -30.44
N ILE A 393 8.12 12.00 -29.73
CA ILE A 393 8.80 13.16 -30.31
C ILE A 393 10.20 12.80 -30.88
N GLY A 394 10.81 11.71 -30.41
CA GLY A 394 12.11 11.25 -30.88
C GLY A 394 12.12 10.53 -32.24
N TYR A 395 10.98 10.13 -32.80
CA TYR A 395 10.90 9.24 -33.98
C TYR A 395 10.45 9.94 -35.27
N GLY A 396 10.25 11.26 -35.25
CA GLY A 396 9.87 12.03 -36.44
C GLY A 396 8.43 11.83 -36.93
N TYR A 397 7.68 10.90 -36.35
CA TYR A 397 6.25 10.68 -36.63
C TYR A 397 5.38 11.29 -35.52
N PHE A 398 4.45 12.17 -35.90
CA PHE A 398 3.54 12.84 -34.98
C PHE A 398 2.09 12.64 -35.40
N ASP A 399 1.33 11.94 -34.56
CA ASP A 399 -0.11 11.79 -34.74
C ASP A 399 -0.89 12.99 -34.17
N TRP A 400 -1.49 13.79 -35.04
CA TRP A 400 -2.30 14.94 -34.66
C TRP A 400 -3.60 14.55 -33.93
N LEU A 401 -4.13 13.33 -34.13
CA LEU A 401 -5.30 12.83 -33.41
C LEU A 401 -4.99 12.68 -31.91
N HIS A 402 -3.77 12.24 -31.59
CA HIS A 402 -3.28 12.19 -30.21
C HIS A 402 -3.18 13.59 -29.59
N LEU A 403 -2.74 14.59 -30.36
CA LEU A 403 -2.72 15.99 -29.90
C LEU A 403 -4.13 16.52 -29.61
N VAL A 404 -5.09 16.23 -30.49
CA VAL A 404 -6.49 16.63 -30.29
C VAL A 404 -7.04 15.98 -29.01
N LEU A 405 -6.79 14.69 -28.81
CA LEU A 405 -7.19 14.00 -27.59
C LEU A 405 -6.57 14.67 -26.35
N TRP A 406 -5.29 15.05 -26.41
CA TRP A 406 -4.60 15.76 -25.34
C TRP A 406 -5.24 17.12 -25.03
N LEU A 407 -5.54 17.92 -26.06
CA LEU A 407 -6.18 19.24 -25.94
C LEU A 407 -7.60 19.15 -25.34
N VAL A 408 -8.31 18.06 -25.58
CA VAL A 408 -9.65 17.80 -24.99
C VAL A 408 -9.53 17.29 -23.55
N LEU A 409 -8.63 16.35 -23.28
CA LEU A 409 -8.50 15.69 -21.98
C LEU A 409 -7.85 16.57 -20.92
N LEU A 410 -6.82 17.34 -21.28
CA LEU A 410 -6.02 18.07 -20.31
C LEU A 410 -6.81 19.14 -19.54
N PRO A 411 -7.64 19.99 -20.16
CA PRO A 411 -8.44 20.97 -19.42
C PRO A 411 -9.40 20.30 -18.42
N VAL A 412 -10.03 19.19 -18.82
CA VAL A 412 -10.93 18.40 -17.98
C VAL A 412 -10.18 17.81 -16.79
N TYR A 413 -8.98 17.25 -17.02
CA TYR A 413 -8.14 16.74 -15.95
C TYR A 413 -7.68 17.85 -14.99
N ILE A 414 -7.16 18.97 -15.51
CA ILE A 414 -6.66 20.08 -14.70
C ILE A 414 -7.77 20.65 -13.82
N TYR A 415 -8.98 20.83 -14.35
CA TYR A 415 -10.12 21.29 -13.56
C TYR A 415 -10.43 20.34 -12.40
N GLY A 416 -10.47 19.02 -12.66
CA GLY A 416 -10.65 17.99 -11.63
C GLY A 416 -9.54 18.04 -10.57
N PHE A 417 -8.29 18.10 -11.01
CA PHE A 417 -7.10 18.17 -10.15
C PHE A 417 -7.13 19.38 -9.22
N GLN A 418 -7.44 20.56 -9.76
CA GLN A 418 -7.49 21.81 -8.99
C GLN A 418 -8.61 21.80 -7.94
N LYS A 419 -9.82 21.37 -8.30
CA LYS A 419 -10.97 21.35 -7.39
C LYS A 419 -10.84 20.30 -6.28
N THR A 420 -10.02 19.27 -6.48
CA THR A 420 -9.85 18.17 -5.53
C THR A 420 -8.54 18.23 -4.72
N LYS A 421 -7.76 19.32 -4.79
CA LYS A 421 -6.49 19.48 -4.04
C LYS A 421 -6.64 19.29 -2.52
N GLY A 422 -7.79 19.64 -1.97
CA GLY A 422 -8.07 19.61 -0.52
C GLY A 422 -8.47 18.23 0.04
N ILE A 423 -8.57 17.18 -0.79
CA ILE A 423 -9.05 15.88 -0.34
C ILE A 423 -8.09 15.24 0.69
N ARG A 424 -8.62 14.96 1.89
CA ARG A 424 -7.89 14.33 3.01
C ARG A 424 -8.58 13.09 3.59
N GLY A 425 -9.63 12.59 2.95
CA GLY A 425 -10.36 11.43 3.45
C GLY A 425 -9.53 10.15 3.39
N THR A 426 -9.78 9.29 4.37
CA THR A 426 -9.11 8.01 4.58
C THR A 426 -10.10 6.86 4.45
N PRO A 427 -9.65 5.63 4.17
CA PRO A 427 -10.53 4.47 4.09
C PRO A 427 -11.18 4.13 5.44
N SER A 428 -12.38 3.56 5.37
CA SER A 428 -13.00 2.81 6.46
C SER A 428 -13.22 1.36 6.03
N SER A 429 -13.37 0.46 7.00
CA SER A 429 -13.54 -0.96 6.73
C SER A 429 -14.45 -1.59 7.76
N LYS A 430 -15.33 -2.48 7.29
CA LYS A 430 -16.17 -3.33 8.14
C LYS A 430 -15.43 -4.55 8.69
N ASN A 431 -14.17 -4.75 8.33
CA ASN A 431 -13.42 -5.90 8.83
C ASN A 431 -13.24 -5.80 10.36
N ARG A 432 -13.63 -6.86 11.07
CA ARG A 432 -13.48 -6.99 12.52
C ARG A 432 -12.61 -8.18 12.93
N LYS A 433 -12.56 -9.22 12.10
CA LYS A 433 -12.00 -10.53 12.44
C LYS A 433 -10.99 -11.02 11.42
N ASN A 434 -10.00 -11.78 11.87
CA ASN A 434 -9.04 -12.46 11.01
C ASN A 434 -9.59 -13.81 10.48
N ASP A 435 -10.80 -13.79 9.93
CA ASP A 435 -11.48 -15.01 9.50
C ASP A 435 -10.89 -15.62 8.22
N ARG A 436 -11.44 -16.77 7.81
CA ARG A 436 -10.99 -17.45 6.58
C ARG A 436 -11.20 -16.60 5.33
N VAL A 437 -12.22 -15.74 5.31
CA VAL A 437 -12.53 -14.85 4.18
C VAL A 437 -11.45 -13.78 4.04
N PHE A 438 -11.06 -13.12 5.14
CA PHE A 438 -9.94 -12.19 5.18
C PHE A 438 -8.64 -12.85 4.73
N LYS A 439 -8.30 -14.01 5.30
CA LYS A 439 -7.06 -14.74 4.97
C LYS A 439 -6.99 -15.09 3.47
N LYS A 440 -8.10 -15.57 2.86
CA LYS A 440 -8.17 -15.79 1.41
C LYS A 440 -8.06 -14.49 0.61
N GLY A 441 -8.74 -13.44 1.07
CA GLY A 441 -8.71 -12.12 0.46
C GLY A 441 -7.29 -11.54 0.37
N ILE A 442 -6.43 -11.79 1.36
CA ILE A 442 -5.02 -11.38 1.33
C ILE A 442 -4.27 -12.00 0.15
N PHE A 443 -4.48 -13.29 -0.14
CA PHE A 443 -3.83 -13.95 -1.29
C PHE A 443 -4.38 -13.43 -2.62
N GLY A 444 -5.68 -13.15 -2.71
CA GLY A 444 -6.23 -12.51 -3.90
C GLY A 444 -5.75 -11.06 -4.08
N GLN A 445 -5.54 -10.32 -2.98
CA GLN A 445 -4.87 -9.01 -3.02
C GLN A 445 -3.45 -9.15 -3.54
N LEU A 446 -2.67 -10.12 -3.05
CA LEU A 446 -1.33 -10.40 -3.57
C LEU A 446 -1.36 -10.66 -5.09
N SER A 447 -2.32 -11.45 -5.59
CA SER A 447 -2.46 -11.68 -7.03
C SER A 447 -2.69 -10.38 -7.82
N PHE A 448 -3.54 -9.47 -7.34
CA PHE A 448 -3.74 -8.17 -7.98
C PHE A 448 -2.53 -7.23 -7.85
N VAL A 449 -1.80 -7.28 -6.74
CA VAL A 449 -0.55 -6.52 -6.57
C VAL A 449 0.50 -6.99 -7.57
N LEU A 450 0.69 -8.31 -7.70
CA LEU A 450 1.58 -8.89 -8.69
C LEU A 450 1.15 -8.51 -10.12
N LEU A 451 -0.15 -8.58 -10.42
CA LEU A 451 -0.71 -8.15 -11.72
C LEU A 451 -0.38 -6.69 -12.03
N GLY A 452 -0.61 -5.79 -11.06
CA GLY A 452 -0.31 -4.37 -11.21
C GLY A 452 1.17 -4.11 -11.46
N PHE A 453 2.06 -4.78 -10.70
CA PHE A 453 3.50 -4.69 -10.95
C PHE A 453 3.90 -5.25 -12.33
N SER A 454 3.29 -6.36 -12.76
CA SER A 454 3.53 -6.94 -14.08
C SER A 454 3.13 -5.99 -15.21
N PHE A 455 2.00 -5.28 -15.09
CA PHE A 455 1.59 -4.28 -16.09
C PHE A 455 2.49 -3.05 -16.10
N VAL A 456 2.89 -2.55 -14.93
CA VAL A 456 3.85 -1.43 -14.84
C VAL A 456 5.19 -1.82 -15.50
N LEU A 457 5.72 -3.00 -15.15
CA LEU A 457 6.97 -3.49 -15.72
C LEU A 457 6.84 -3.74 -17.23
N GLY A 458 5.76 -4.39 -17.66
CA GLY A 458 5.47 -4.65 -19.07
C GLY A 458 5.35 -3.35 -19.88
N GLY A 459 4.63 -2.35 -19.37
CA GLY A 459 4.51 -1.05 -20.00
C GLY A 459 5.85 -0.33 -20.14
N ILE A 460 6.71 -0.38 -19.12
CA ILE A 460 8.08 0.18 -19.19
C ILE A 460 8.90 -0.57 -20.25
N VAL A 461 8.91 -1.90 -20.22
CA VAL A 461 9.69 -2.73 -21.14
C VAL A 461 9.25 -2.50 -22.58
N ILE A 462 7.95 -2.53 -22.86
CA ILE A 462 7.39 -2.30 -24.20
C ILE A 462 7.69 -0.87 -24.67
N SER A 463 7.57 0.13 -23.80
CA SER A 463 7.92 1.51 -24.16
C SER A 463 9.40 1.65 -24.50
N ILE A 464 10.29 1.03 -23.72
CA ILE A 464 11.75 1.07 -23.98
C ILE A 464 12.07 0.35 -25.28
N ILE A 465 11.55 -0.87 -25.48
CA ILE A 465 11.81 -1.66 -26.70
C ILE A 465 11.23 -0.97 -27.93
N GLY A 466 10.02 -0.43 -27.84
CA GLY A 466 9.36 0.29 -28.94
C GLY A 466 10.14 1.52 -29.39
N VAL A 467 10.93 2.10 -28.49
CA VAL A 467 11.84 3.21 -28.75
C VAL A 467 13.20 2.67 -29.25
N THR A 468 13.80 1.66 -28.62
CA THR A 468 15.19 1.26 -28.95
C THR A 468 15.30 0.32 -30.14
N SER A 469 14.82 -0.92 -30.03
CA SER A 469 15.01 -1.95 -31.05
C SER A 469 13.78 -2.14 -31.95
N ILE A 470 12.66 -1.50 -31.62
CA ILE A 470 11.33 -1.58 -32.23
C ILE A 470 10.71 -2.98 -32.13
N PHE A 471 11.47 -4.03 -32.45
CA PHE A 471 11.05 -5.42 -32.49
C PHE A 471 11.79 -6.28 -31.45
N VAL A 472 11.11 -7.35 -31.04
CA VAL A 472 11.68 -8.53 -30.38
C VAL A 472 11.76 -9.69 -31.38
N SER A 473 12.50 -10.74 -31.03
CA SER A 473 12.72 -11.89 -31.92
C SER A 473 11.43 -12.58 -32.37
N THR A 474 10.41 -12.65 -31.52
CA THR A 474 9.10 -13.22 -31.86
C THR A 474 8.35 -12.36 -32.87
N ASP A 475 8.59 -11.05 -32.94
CA ASP A 475 7.95 -10.17 -33.93
C ASP A 475 8.51 -10.45 -35.33
N LEU A 476 9.84 -10.50 -35.44
CA LEU A 476 10.54 -10.78 -36.70
C LEU A 476 10.20 -12.18 -37.22
N ALA A 477 10.06 -13.15 -36.33
CA ALA A 477 9.61 -14.49 -36.68
C ALA A 477 8.17 -14.47 -37.24
N TYR A 478 7.28 -13.66 -36.67
CA TYR A 478 5.91 -13.51 -37.17
C TYR A 478 5.88 -12.80 -38.52
N LEU A 479 6.60 -11.69 -38.67
CA LEU A 479 6.68 -10.89 -39.90
C LEU A 479 7.44 -11.62 -41.03
N CYS A 480 8.26 -12.61 -40.69
CA CYS A 480 9.14 -13.35 -41.60
C CYS A 480 10.11 -12.44 -42.38
N MET A 481 10.49 -11.30 -41.80
CA MET A 481 11.40 -10.35 -42.42
C MET A 481 12.20 -9.56 -41.37
N PRO A 482 13.43 -9.14 -41.69
CA PRO A 482 14.24 -8.34 -40.78
C PRO A 482 13.94 -6.83 -40.94
N PRO A 483 14.27 -5.98 -39.95
CA PRO A 483 13.98 -4.54 -39.98
C PRO A 483 14.56 -3.80 -41.17
N GLU A 484 15.76 -4.18 -41.63
CA GLU A 484 16.47 -3.53 -42.75
C GLU A 484 15.70 -3.66 -44.06
N MET A 485 14.93 -4.75 -44.22
CA MET A 485 14.08 -4.94 -45.40
C MET A 485 12.84 -4.05 -45.36
N MET A 486 12.30 -3.76 -44.17
CA MET A 486 11.19 -2.80 -44.01
C MET A 486 11.66 -1.37 -44.26
N GLU A 487 12.83 -1.02 -43.73
CA GLU A 487 13.45 0.30 -43.94
C GLU A 487 13.79 0.54 -45.42
N ALA A 488 14.37 -0.45 -46.10
CA ALA A 488 14.63 -0.36 -47.54
C ALA A 488 13.34 -0.28 -48.39
N PHE A 489 12.23 -0.84 -47.91
CA PHE A 489 10.93 -0.70 -48.57
C PHE A 489 10.33 0.69 -48.36
N ASN A 490 10.41 1.23 -47.13
CA ASN A 490 9.97 2.58 -46.80
C ASN A 490 10.63 3.05 -45.49
N GLU A 491 11.46 4.09 -45.56
CA GLU A 491 12.19 4.65 -44.41
C GLU A 491 11.26 5.14 -43.27
N ASN A 492 10.02 5.51 -43.61
CA ASN A 492 9.02 6.04 -42.68
C ASN A 492 8.14 4.95 -42.04
N LEU A 493 8.24 3.68 -42.46
CA LEU A 493 7.42 2.60 -41.90
C LEU A 493 7.78 2.24 -40.46
N LEU A 494 9.09 2.17 -40.16
CA LEU A 494 9.58 1.85 -38.82
C LEU A 494 9.16 2.89 -37.76
N PRO A 495 9.25 4.21 -38.02
CA PRO A 495 8.69 5.24 -37.14
C PRO A 495 7.22 5.05 -36.75
N VAL A 496 6.35 4.65 -37.69
CA VAL A 496 4.92 4.45 -37.41
C VAL A 496 4.71 3.25 -36.47
N ILE A 497 5.44 2.15 -36.70
CA ILE A 497 5.38 0.96 -35.83
C ILE A 497 5.93 1.28 -34.43
N ALA A 498 7.04 2.00 -34.36
CA ALA A 498 7.64 2.45 -33.10
C ALA A 498 6.66 3.31 -32.27
N HIS A 499 5.94 4.22 -32.94
CA HIS A 499 4.90 5.04 -32.33
C HIS A 499 3.79 4.20 -31.69
N ASP A 500 3.22 3.24 -32.44
CA ASP A 500 2.13 2.39 -31.94
C ASP A 500 2.57 1.59 -30.70
N ARG A 501 3.81 1.09 -30.70
CA ARG A 501 4.38 0.35 -29.56
C ARG A 501 4.64 1.21 -28.34
N ALA A 502 5.24 2.38 -28.52
CA ALA A 502 5.43 3.33 -27.43
C ALA A 502 4.07 3.80 -26.86
N GLY A 503 3.05 3.91 -27.71
CA GLY A 503 1.69 4.28 -27.34
C GLY A 503 1.04 3.20 -26.50
N PHE A 504 1.10 1.96 -26.95
CA PHE A 504 0.65 0.81 -26.18
C PHE A 504 1.38 0.68 -24.84
N GLY A 505 2.72 0.76 -24.85
CA GLY A 505 3.54 0.65 -23.64
C GLY A 505 3.20 1.72 -22.58
N SER A 506 3.03 2.97 -23.00
CA SER A 506 2.68 4.07 -22.08
C SER A 506 1.25 3.95 -21.54
N ALA A 507 0.29 3.50 -22.35
CA ALA A 507 -1.06 3.21 -21.91
C ALA A 507 -1.10 2.04 -20.92
N LEU A 508 -0.36 0.96 -21.19
CA LEU A 508 -0.25 -0.19 -20.30
C LEU A 508 0.39 0.20 -18.97
N LEU A 509 1.42 1.06 -18.98
CA LEU A 509 2.02 1.61 -17.78
C LEU A 509 1.01 2.43 -16.96
N SER A 510 0.24 3.32 -17.61
CA SER A 510 -0.81 4.13 -16.97
C SER A 510 -1.88 3.25 -16.30
N VAL A 511 -2.44 2.27 -17.03
CA VAL A 511 -3.43 1.33 -16.47
C VAL A 511 -2.81 0.43 -15.40
N GLY A 512 -1.56 0.02 -15.58
CA GLY A 512 -0.80 -0.73 -14.58
C GLY A 512 -0.73 0.01 -13.25
N LEU A 513 -0.49 1.32 -13.27
CA LEU A 513 -0.52 2.16 -12.06
C LEU A 513 -1.91 2.22 -11.42
N LEU A 514 -3.00 2.32 -12.20
CA LEU A 514 -4.36 2.25 -11.66
C LEU A 514 -4.62 0.93 -10.92
N VAL A 515 -4.31 -0.19 -11.57
CA VAL A 515 -4.49 -1.55 -11.02
C VAL A 515 -3.62 -1.73 -9.77
N LEU A 516 -2.35 -1.35 -9.85
CA LEU A 516 -1.38 -1.46 -8.75
C LEU A 516 -1.84 -0.63 -7.55
N MET A 517 -2.11 0.66 -7.71
CA MET A 517 -2.47 1.55 -6.60
C MET A 517 -3.82 1.19 -6.00
N MET A 518 -4.79 0.74 -6.82
CA MET A 518 -6.04 0.18 -6.31
C MET A 518 -5.82 -1.10 -5.50
N SER A 519 -4.89 -1.97 -5.91
CA SER A 519 -4.59 -3.22 -5.19
C SER A 519 -3.82 -2.98 -3.89
N LEU A 520 -2.95 -1.96 -3.86
CA LEU A 520 -2.20 -1.60 -2.67
C LEU A 520 -3.08 -0.87 -1.64
N TRP A 521 -3.98 0.02 -2.08
CA TRP A 521 -4.65 0.98 -1.19
C TRP A 521 -6.17 0.82 -1.08
N GLY A 522 -6.83 0.26 -2.10
CA GLY A 522 -8.30 0.19 -2.20
C GLY A 522 -8.93 -1.12 -1.73
N VAL A 523 -8.17 -2.01 -1.08
CA VAL A 523 -8.68 -3.29 -0.60
C VAL A 523 -9.19 -3.16 0.84
N GLN A 524 -10.50 -2.91 0.97
CA GLN A 524 -11.23 -2.91 2.24
C GLN A 524 -12.45 -3.85 2.18
N GLN A 525 -12.77 -4.49 3.30
CA GLN A 525 -13.90 -5.43 3.38
C GLN A 525 -15.22 -4.70 3.12
N GLY A 526 -16.12 -5.31 2.35
CA GLY A 526 -17.43 -4.74 2.05
C GLY A 526 -17.45 -3.71 0.91
N GLN A 527 -16.30 -3.34 0.35
CA GLN A 527 -16.22 -2.41 -0.79
C GLN A 527 -16.50 -3.12 -2.13
N LYS A 528 -17.75 -3.54 -2.34
CA LYS A 528 -18.20 -4.28 -3.55
C LYS A 528 -17.82 -3.61 -4.87
N TRP A 529 -17.80 -2.27 -4.90
CA TRP A 529 -17.49 -1.51 -6.11
C TRP A 529 -16.05 -1.74 -6.61
N VAL A 530 -15.10 -2.02 -5.71
CA VAL A 530 -13.69 -2.29 -6.07
C VAL A 530 -13.60 -3.61 -6.84
N TRP A 531 -14.27 -4.65 -6.33
CA TRP A 531 -14.34 -5.94 -7.03
C TRP A 531 -14.96 -5.82 -8.41
N TRP A 532 -16.08 -5.10 -8.52
CA TRP A 532 -16.71 -4.84 -9.81
C TRP A 532 -15.76 -4.07 -10.73
N THR A 533 -15.04 -3.09 -10.21
CA THR A 533 -14.06 -2.30 -10.98
C THR A 533 -12.97 -3.21 -11.57
N TYR A 534 -12.45 -4.17 -10.80
CA TYR A 534 -11.54 -5.18 -11.34
C TYR A 534 -12.20 -5.99 -12.45
N LEU A 535 -13.39 -6.54 -12.21
CA LEU A 535 -14.06 -7.41 -13.19
C LEU A 535 -14.36 -6.66 -14.49
N ILE A 536 -15.17 -5.60 -14.44
CA ILE A 536 -15.62 -4.90 -15.64
C ILE A 536 -14.48 -4.10 -16.29
N GLY A 537 -13.54 -3.60 -15.47
CA GLY A 537 -12.38 -2.86 -15.96
C GLY A 537 -11.38 -3.78 -16.65
N GLY A 538 -11.14 -4.99 -16.14
CA GLY A 538 -10.12 -5.89 -16.71
C GLY A 538 -10.54 -6.58 -18.01
N LEU A 539 -11.83 -6.87 -18.20
CA LEU A 539 -12.32 -7.68 -19.33
C LEU A 539 -11.94 -7.12 -20.72
N PRO A 540 -12.11 -5.82 -21.04
CA PRO A 540 -11.78 -5.29 -22.36
C PRO A 540 -10.30 -5.48 -22.74
N ALA A 541 -9.39 -5.27 -21.78
CA ALA A 541 -7.95 -5.40 -22.02
C ALA A 541 -7.54 -6.86 -22.25
N PHE A 542 -8.06 -7.81 -21.46
CA PHE A 542 -7.76 -9.23 -21.66
C PHE A 542 -8.40 -9.79 -22.93
N TYR A 543 -9.63 -9.36 -23.24
CA TYR A 543 -10.28 -9.73 -24.49
C TYR A 543 -9.45 -9.26 -25.68
N ALA A 544 -9.14 -7.96 -25.75
CA ALA A 544 -8.33 -7.41 -26.84
C ALA A 544 -6.93 -8.05 -26.88
N GLY A 545 -6.25 -8.15 -25.73
CA GLY A 545 -4.89 -8.67 -25.62
C GLY A 545 -4.73 -10.14 -25.99
N ILE A 546 -5.75 -10.98 -25.83
CA ILE A 546 -5.65 -12.42 -26.13
C ILE A 546 -6.32 -12.73 -27.47
N TYR A 547 -7.58 -12.31 -27.65
CA TYR A 547 -8.35 -12.66 -28.85
C TYR A 547 -7.68 -12.19 -30.14
N ILE A 548 -7.09 -10.99 -30.16
CA ILE A 548 -6.51 -10.46 -31.40
C ILE A 548 -5.33 -11.30 -31.89
N HIS A 549 -4.50 -11.80 -30.98
CA HIS A 549 -3.35 -12.64 -31.33
C HIS A 549 -3.80 -13.95 -31.98
N PHE A 550 -4.92 -14.53 -31.53
CA PHE A 550 -5.52 -15.68 -32.20
C PHE A 550 -6.14 -15.32 -33.55
N ALA A 551 -6.79 -14.16 -33.66
CA ALA A 551 -7.43 -13.72 -34.90
C ALA A 551 -6.42 -13.47 -36.03
N ILE A 552 -5.20 -13.01 -35.71
CA ILE A 552 -4.13 -12.76 -36.70
C ILE A 552 -3.10 -13.90 -36.80
N GLY A 553 -3.23 -14.96 -36.00
CA GLY A 553 -2.28 -16.07 -35.98
C GLY A 553 -0.91 -15.75 -35.33
N TYR A 554 -0.80 -14.66 -34.57
CA TYR A 554 0.40 -14.33 -33.81
C TYR A 554 0.42 -15.03 -32.43
N THR A 555 0.43 -16.37 -32.45
CA THR A 555 0.12 -17.21 -31.28
C THR A 555 1.33 -17.92 -30.67
N THR A 556 2.55 -17.41 -30.86
CA THR A 556 3.74 -18.06 -30.28
C THR A 556 3.63 -18.11 -28.75
N PHE A 557 3.94 -19.26 -28.16
CA PHE A 557 3.72 -19.47 -26.72
C PHE A 557 4.51 -18.47 -25.86
N ILE A 558 5.77 -18.21 -26.23
CA ILE A 558 6.64 -17.29 -25.49
C ILE A 558 6.09 -15.86 -25.52
N HIS A 559 5.53 -15.43 -26.66
CA HIS A 559 4.93 -14.09 -26.80
C HIS A 559 3.67 -13.92 -25.95
N LEU A 560 2.80 -14.94 -25.91
CA LEU A 560 1.55 -14.88 -25.14
C LEU A 560 1.70 -15.25 -23.65
N LEU A 561 2.83 -15.83 -23.24
CA LEU A 561 3.07 -16.26 -21.87
C LEU A 561 2.83 -15.15 -20.82
N PRO A 562 3.33 -13.90 -20.99
CA PRO A 562 3.04 -12.83 -20.05
C PRO A 562 1.54 -12.53 -19.90
N ALA A 563 0.78 -12.57 -21.00
CA ALA A 563 -0.66 -12.33 -21.01
C ALA A 563 -1.41 -13.46 -20.29
N TYR A 564 -1.00 -14.72 -20.45
CA TYR A 564 -1.58 -15.86 -19.72
C TYR A 564 -1.31 -15.81 -18.23
N ILE A 565 -0.09 -15.44 -17.82
CA ILE A 565 0.24 -15.23 -16.41
C ILE A 565 -0.62 -14.11 -15.83
N ALA A 566 -0.75 -12.98 -16.55
CA ALA A 566 -1.61 -11.87 -16.15
C ALA A 566 -3.08 -12.29 -16.00
N LEU A 567 -3.62 -13.08 -16.94
CA LEU A 567 -4.99 -13.59 -16.87
C LEU A 567 -5.18 -14.52 -15.67
N GLY A 568 -4.21 -15.40 -15.40
CA GLY A 568 -4.23 -16.28 -14.23
C GLY A 568 -4.26 -15.50 -12.92
N LEU A 569 -3.39 -14.49 -12.78
CA LEU A 569 -3.37 -13.59 -11.62
C LEU A 569 -4.70 -12.84 -11.46
N PHE A 570 -5.28 -12.36 -12.57
CA PHE A 570 -6.56 -11.67 -12.58
C PHE A 570 -7.72 -12.56 -12.09
N VAL A 571 -7.83 -13.77 -12.64
CA VAL A 571 -8.89 -14.73 -12.27
C VAL A 571 -8.74 -15.19 -10.82
N ILE A 572 -7.53 -15.53 -10.38
CA ILE A 572 -7.25 -15.90 -8.97
C ILE A 572 -7.59 -14.74 -8.04
N GLY A 573 -7.18 -13.52 -8.39
CA GLY A 573 -7.49 -12.30 -7.64
C GLY A 573 -9.00 -12.10 -7.46
N LEU A 574 -9.77 -12.20 -8.55
CA LEU A 574 -11.22 -12.07 -8.53
C LEU A 574 -11.89 -13.14 -7.65
N ILE A 575 -11.51 -14.40 -7.79
CA ILE A 575 -12.10 -15.52 -7.04
C ILE A 575 -11.82 -15.38 -5.54
N LEU A 576 -10.56 -15.15 -5.16
CA LEU A 576 -10.15 -15.15 -3.77
C LEU A 576 -10.64 -13.90 -2.99
N THR A 577 -10.87 -12.78 -3.68
CA THR A 577 -11.35 -11.54 -3.05
C THR A 577 -12.87 -11.38 -3.07
N TYR A 578 -13.60 -12.18 -3.86
CA TYR A 578 -15.04 -12.03 -4.05
C TYR A 578 -15.84 -12.00 -2.74
N GLN A 579 -15.62 -13.00 -1.87
CA GLN A 579 -16.32 -13.07 -0.58
C GLN A 579 -15.92 -11.90 0.33
N PHE A 580 -14.66 -11.51 0.31
CA PHE A 580 -14.13 -10.41 1.14
C PHE A 580 -14.78 -9.06 0.79
N PHE A 581 -14.90 -8.73 -0.49
CA PHE A 581 -15.56 -7.48 -0.91
C PHE A 581 -17.08 -7.49 -0.73
N ARG A 582 -17.72 -8.67 -0.72
CA ARG A 582 -19.19 -8.79 -0.52
C ARG A 582 -19.61 -8.87 0.94
N LYS A 583 -18.72 -9.27 1.84
CA LYS A 583 -19.01 -9.46 3.26
C LYS A 583 -19.47 -8.14 3.88
N GLN A 584 -20.69 -8.12 4.41
CA GLN A 584 -21.32 -6.91 4.92
C GLN A 584 -21.41 -6.83 6.44
N ASP A 585 -21.20 -7.93 7.17
CA ASP A 585 -20.69 -8.03 8.55
C ASP A 585 -20.47 -9.53 8.87
#